data_AF-A0A840P930-F1
#
_entry.id   AF-A0A840P930-F1
#
_cell.length_a   1.000
_cell.length_b   1.000
_cell.length_c   1.000
_cell.angle_alpha   90.00
_cell.angle_beta   90.00
_cell.angle_gamma   90.00
#
_symmetry.space_group_name_H-M   'P 1'
#
loop_
_entity.id
_entity.type
_entity.pdbx_description
1 polymer ?
#
loop_
_entity_poly.entity_id
_entity_poly.type
_entity_poly.pdbx_seq_one_letter_code
_entity_poly.pdbx_strand_id
1 'polypeptide(L)'
;MAFFRPRVSREAEVRYHADQEVGRGFPALLGKAREAERALREAQAAGASQERLRELGVALDRALTDALRAAEAAARATYGVRAYDDRIARRKARATPAGAMWTAEVHRLRTLREQHRLTGIPRLPREVPAHVK
;
A
#
# COMPACT_ATOMS: atom_id res chain seq x y z
N MET A 1 33.97 -15.63 -27.82
CA MET A 1 33.86 -15.05 -26.47
C MET A 1 32.53 -15.44 -25.86
N ALA A 2 32.53 -16.23 -24.79
CA ALA A 2 31.31 -16.50 -24.05
C ALA A 2 30.90 -15.20 -23.36
N PHE A 3 29.81 -14.56 -23.83
CA PHE A 3 29.22 -13.44 -23.13
C PHE A 3 28.65 -13.97 -21.81
N PHE A 4 29.43 -13.85 -20.74
CA PHE A 4 28.95 -14.08 -19.38
C PHE A 4 27.99 -12.95 -19.05
N ARG A 5 26.73 -13.08 -19.48
CA ARG A 5 25.69 -12.10 -19.15
C ARG A 5 25.57 -12.12 -17.62
N PRO A 6 25.69 -10.98 -16.93
CA PRO A 6 25.47 -10.95 -15.49
C PRO A 6 24.10 -11.55 -15.20
N ARG A 7 24.04 -12.43 -14.20
CA ARG A 7 22.82 -13.21 -13.88
C ARG A 7 21.65 -12.34 -13.44
N VAL A 8 21.90 -11.05 -13.20
CA VAL A 8 20.97 -10.02 -12.75
C VAL A 8 21.36 -8.70 -13.43
N SER A 9 20.38 -7.95 -13.91
CA SER A 9 20.61 -6.64 -14.53
C SER A 9 20.93 -5.56 -13.49
N ARG A 10 21.64 -4.51 -13.91
CA ARG A 10 21.88 -3.32 -13.07
C ARG A 10 20.56 -2.65 -12.68
N GLU A 11 19.56 -2.67 -13.56
CA GLU A 11 18.23 -2.14 -13.26
C GLU A 11 17.57 -2.92 -12.11
N ALA A 12 17.67 -4.26 -12.13
CA ALA A 12 17.17 -5.10 -11.05
C ALA A 12 17.84 -4.81 -9.71
N GLU A 13 19.15 -4.55 -9.69
CA GLU A 13 19.87 -4.12 -8.48
C GLU A 13 19.33 -2.79 -7.94
N VAL A 14 19.21 -1.78 -8.80
CA VAL A 14 18.70 -0.44 -8.40
C VAL A 14 17.28 -0.55 -7.85
N ARG A 15 16.40 -1.28 -8.53
CA ARG A 15 15.01 -1.47 -8.10
C ARG A 15 14.92 -2.25 -6.79
N TYR A 16 15.76 -3.27 -6.63
CA TYR A 16 15.84 -4.05 -5.41
C TYR A 16 16.25 -3.19 -4.21
N HIS A 17 17.29 -2.36 -4.37
CA HIS A 17 17.71 -1.44 -3.31
C HIS A 17 16.62 -0.39 -3.00
N ALA A 18 15.97 0.18 -4.01
CA ALA A 18 14.87 1.11 -3.80
C ALA A 18 13.71 0.45 -3.03
N ASP A 19 13.32 -0.78 -3.39
CA ASP A 19 12.25 -1.52 -2.71
C ASP A 19 12.66 -1.94 -1.29
N GLN A 20 13.94 -2.17 -1.00
CA GLN A 20 14.41 -2.36 0.38
C GLN A 20 14.20 -1.09 1.22
N GLU A 21 14.61 0.08 0.71
CA GLU A 21 14.49 1.34 1.44
C GLU A 21 13.02 1.70 1.68
N VAL A 22 12.16 1.54 0.67
CA VAL A 22 10.72 1.73 0.81
C VAL A 22 10.11 0.71 1.78
N GLY A 23 10.50 -0.57 1.67
CA GLY A 23 9.98 -1.66 2.49
C GLY A 23 10.30 -1.50 3.98
N ARG A 24 11.46 -0.92 4.34
CA ARG A 24 11.82 -0.60 5.74
C ARG A 24 10.81 0.33 6.41
N GLY A 25 10.17 1.21 5.65
CA GLY A 25 9.14 2.13 6.16
C GLY A 25 7.80 1.47 6.47
N PHE A 26 7.58 0.20 6.10
CA PHE A 26 6.29 -0.47 6.23
C PHE A 26 5.70 -0.43 7.65
N PRO A 27 6.43 -0.78 8.73
CA PRO A 27 5.86 -0.76 10.08
C PRO A 27 5.37 0.62 10.51
N ALA A 28 6.11 1.68 10.16
CA ALA A 28 5.73 3.05 10.47
C ALA A 28 4.48 3.49 9.69
N LEU A 29 4.40 3.14 8.40
CA LEU A 29 3.22 3.44 7.57
C LEU A 29 1.99 2.66 8.02
N LEU A 30 2.15 1.41 8.44
CA LEU A 30 1.07 0.63 9.04
C LEU A 30 0.60 1.25 10.38
N GLY A 31 1.53 1.79 11.18
CA GLY A 31 1.22 2.57 12.38
C GLY A 31 0.33 3.78 12.07
N LYS A 32 0.69 4.58 11.06
CA LYS A 32 -0.12 5.72 10.59
C LYS A 32 -1.51 5.30 10.11
N ALA A 33 -1.62 4.18 9.40
CA ALA A 33 -2.92 3.66 8.98
C ALA A 33 -3.81 3.29 10.18
N ARG A 34 -3.23 2.66 11.21
CA ARG A 34 -3.94 2.34 12.46
C ARG A 34 -4.36 3.58 13.23
N GLU A 35 -3.52 4.62 13.25
CA GLU A 35 -3.84 5.91 13.87
C GLU A 35 -5.00 6.61 13.15
N ALA A 36 -4.95 6.67 11.81
CA ALA A 36 -6.02 7.25 11.01
C ALA A 36 -7.34 6.48 11.18
N GLU A 37 -7.29 5.15 11.30
CA GLU A 37 -8.47 4.33 11.57
C GLU A 37 -9.08 4.63 12.94
N ARG A 38 -8.24 4.75 13.99
CA ARG A 38 -8.72 5.12 15.33
C ARG A 38 -9.38 6.50 15.31
N ALA A 39 -8.74 7.49 14.72
CA ALA A 39 -9.29 8.84 14.62
C ALA A 39 -10.64 8.88 13.90
N LEU A 40 -10.78 8.12 12.81
CA LEU A 40 -12.06 8.00 12.11
C LEU A 40 -13.14 7.36 12.98
N ARG A 41 -12.83 6.26 13.66
CA ARG A 41 -13.77 5.55 14.54
C ARG A 41 -14.20 6.41 15.73
N GLU A 42 -13.27 7.16 16.33
CA GLU A 42 -13.56 8.09 17.41
C GLU A 42 -14.49 9.21 16.96
N ALA A 43 -14.25 9.80 15.77
CA ALA A 43 -15.13 10.82 15.21
C ALA A 43 -16.53 10.27 14.87
N GLN A 44 -16.62 9.03 14.39
CA GLN A 44 -17.90 8.35 14.15
C GLN A 44 -18.68 8.17 15.47
N ALA A 45 -18.02 7.67 16.52
CA ALA A 45 -18.63 7.49 17.83
C ALA A 45 -19.08 8.82 18.47
N ALA A 46 -18.35 9.90 18.21
CA ALA A 46 -18.71 11.25 18.66
C ALA A 46 -19.82 11.91 17.83
N GLY A 47 -20.34 11.26 16.78
CA GLY A 47 -21.35 11.85 15.90
C GLY A 47 -20.86 13.08 15.13
N ALA A 48 -19.58 13.08 14.74
CA ALA A 48 -18.99 14.21 14.00
C ALA A 48 -19.71 14.50 12.68
N SER A 49 -19.53 15.72 12.16
CA SER A 49 -20.13 16.15 10.90
C SER A 49 -19.66 15.30 9.71
N GLN A 50 -20.47 15.22 8.65
CA GLN A 50 -20.15 14.44 7.46
C GLN A 50 -18.89 14.95 6.76
N GLU A 51 -18.60 16.25 6.82
CA GLU A 51 -17.39 16.87 6.29
C GLU A 51 -16.15 16.35 7.03
N ARG A 52 -16.22 16.31 8.37
CA ARG A 52 -15.12 15.82 9.21
C ARG A 52 -14.89 14.32 9.01
N LEU A 53 -15.97 13.54 8.92
CA LEU A 53 -15.89 12.11 8.64
C LEU A 53 -15.30 11.84 7.24
N ARG A 54 -15.65 12.65 6.23
CA ARG A 54 -15.05 12.56 4.90
C ARG A 54 -13.56 12.89 4.92
N GLU A 55 -13.16 13.94 5.61
CA GLU A 55 -11.75 14.33 5.73
C GLU A 55 -10.92 13.18 6.34
N LEU A 56 -11.37 12.63 7.47
CA LEU A 56 -10.72 11.51 8.15
C LEU A 56 -10.76 10.23 7.30
N GLY A 57 -11.86 9.97 6.60
CA GLY A 57 -11.97 8.87 5.65
C GLY A 57 -10.95 8.98 4.52
N VAL A 58 -10.75 10.15 3.94
CA VAL A 58 -9.70 10.38 2.91
C VAL A 58 -8.30 10.22 3.50
N ALA A 59 -8.08 10.68 4.74
CA ALA A 59 -6.80 10.51 5.42
C ALA A 59 -6.46 9.01 5.63
N LEU A 60 -7.44 8.21 6.05
CA LEU A 60 -7.26 6.76 6.18
C LEU A 60 -6.98 6.09 4.82
N ASP A 61 -7.68 6.44 3.74
CA ASP A 61 -7.40 5.88 2.41
C ASP A 61 -5.97 6.14 1.94
N ARG A 62 -5.46 7.35 2.20
CA ARG A 62 -4.07 7.72 1.89
C ARG A 62 -3.08 6.88 2.69
N ALA A 63 -3.29 6.79 4.01
CA ALA A 63 -2.43 6.00 4.89
C ALA A 63 -2.42 4.50 4.52
N LEU A 64 -3.57 3.94 4.14
CA LEU A 64 -3.69 2.57 3.65
C LEU A 64 -2.98 2.36 2.30
N THR A 65 -3.07 3.36 1.42
CA THR A 65 -2.37 3.32 0.13
C THR A 65 -0.85 3.33 0.32
N ASP A 66 -0.34 4.14 1.24
CA ASP A 66 1.10 4.19 1.52
C ASP A 66 1.58 2.90 2.19
N ALA A 67 0.83 2.37 3.17
CA ALA A 67 1.12 1.09 3.79
C ALA A 67 1.11 -0.07 2.76
N LEU A 68 0.14 -0.08 1.84
CA LEU A 68 0.06 -1.07 0.77
C LEU A 68 1.28 -0.98 -0.17
N ARG A 69 1.66 0.23 -0.59
CA ARG A 69 2.83 0.43 -1.45
C ARG A 69 4.12 -0.07 -0.79
N ALA A 70 4.29 0.21 0.50
CA ALA A 70 5.44 -0.27 1.26
C ALA A 70 5.42 -1.80 1.46
N ALA A 71 4.25 -2.40 1.70
CA ALA A 71 4.10 -3.85 1.76
C ALA A 71 4.43 -4.52 0.40
N GLU A 72 3.98 -3.93 -0.71
CA GLU A 72 4.31 -4.42 -2.05
C GLU A 72 5.81 -4.31 -2.37
N ALA A 73 6.47 -3.24 -1.93
CA ALA A 73 7.92 -3.08 -2.01
C ALA A 73 8.67 -4.12 -1.16
N ALA A 74 8.28 -4.28 0.10
CA ALA A 74 8.85 -5.29 1.01
C ALA A 74 8.65 -6.72 0.47
N ALA A 75 7.50 -7.01 -0.16
CA ALA A 75 7.27 -8.27 -0.85
C ALA A 75 8.26 -8.50 -1.99
N ARG A 76 8.44 -7.51 -2.88
CA ARG A 76 9.40 -7.59 -3.99
C ARG A 76 10.84 -7.72 -3.52
N ALA A 77 11.23 -6.98 -2.48
CA ALA A 77 12.54 -7.12 -1.85
C ALA A 77 12.73 -8.52 -1.23
N THR A 78 11.70 -9.08 -0.59
CA THR A 78 11.77 -10.44 -0.02
C THR A 78 11.95 -11.50 -1.11
N TYR A 79 11.44 -11.28 -2.32
CA TYR A 79 11.64 -12.22 -3.42
C TYR A 79 13.09 -12.29 -3.94
N GLY A 80 13.91 -11.31 -3.58
CA GLY A 80 15.32 -11.21 -3.96
C GLY A 80 15.55 -10.56 -5.33
N VAL A 81 16.76 -10.05 -5.54
CA VAL A 81 17.14 -9.27 -6.72
C VAL A 81 16.88 -9.99 -8.06
N ARG A 82 17.06 -11.33 -8.11
CA ARG A 82 16.82 -12.11 -9.33
C ARG A 82 15.35 -12.12 -9.74
N ALA A 83 14.42 -11.95 -8.79
CA ALA A 83 12.99 -11.98 -9.08
C ALA A 83 12.52 -10.82 -9.96
N TYR A 84 13.30 -9.75 -10.11
CA TYR A 84 12.98 -8.61 -10.96
C TYR A 84 13.07 -8.98 -12.45
N ASP A 85 14.09 -9.76 -12.82
CA ASP A 85 14.32 -10.19 -14.20
C ASP A 85 13.75 -11.59 -14.50
N ASP A 86 13.70 -12.47 -13.49
CA ASP A 86 13.32 -13.89 -13.66
C ASP A 86 11.95 -14.19 -13.03
N ARG A 87 10.96 -14.48 -13.89
CA ARG A 87 9.59 -14.85 -13.46
C ARG A 87 9.53 -16.16 -12.67
N ILE A 88 10.42 -17.12 -12.95
CA ILE A 88 10.47 -18.41 -12.25
C ILE A 88 11.06 -18.20 -10.85
N ALA A 89 12.11 -17.38 -10.74
CA ALA A 89 12.65 -16.96 -9.43
C ALA A 89 11.56 -16.28 -8.59
N ARG A 90 10.82 -15.33 -9.17
CA ARG A 90 9.72 -14.64 -8.50
C ARG A 90 8.63 -15.60 -8.02
N ARG A 91 8.19 -16.53 -8.88
CA ARG A 91 7.18 -17.54 -8.52
C ARG A 91 7.65 -18.42 -7.36
N LYS A 92 8.89 -18.92 -7.43
CA LYS A 92 9.47 -19.76 -6.36
C LYS A 92 9.59 -18.98 -5.05
N ALA A 93 10.07 -17.74 -5.10
CA ALA A 93 10.21 -16.91 -3.92
C ALA A 93 8.85 -16.55 -3.28
N ARG A 94 7.81 -16.32 -4.10
CA ARG A 94 6.43 -16.11 -3.61
C ARG A 94 5.86 -17.32 -2.85
N ALA A 95 6.29 -18.54 -3.20
CA ALA A 95 5.88 -19.77 -2.55
C ALA A 95 6.64 -20.09 -1.25
N THR A 96 7.67 -19.30 -0.90
CA THR A 96 8.36 -19.44 0.40
C THR A 96 7.46 -18.94 1.54
N PRO A 97 7.68 -19.35 2.80
CA PRO A 97 6.90 -18.85 3.94
C PRO A 97 6.90 -17.31 4.04
N ALA A 98 8.05 -16.66 3.84
CA ALA A 98 8.15 -15.21 3.85
C ALA A 98 7.41 -14.56 2.67
N GLY A 99 7.49 -15.15 1.47
CA GLY A 99 6.75 -14.68 0.31
C GLY A 99 5.24 -14.85 0.44
N ALA A 100 4.79 -15.94 1.07
CA ALA A 100 3.39 -16.20 1.37
C ALA A 100 2.84 -15.21 2.40
N MET A 101 3.61 -14.93 3.46
CA MET A 101 3.28 -13.91 4.46
C MET A 101 3.06 -12.53 3.82
N TRP A 102 4.00 -12.07 2.99
CA TRP A 102 3.85 -10.79 2.30
C TRP A 102 2.71 -10.78 1.30
N THR A 103 2.49 -11.89 0.58
CA THR A 103 1.34 -12.03 -0.32
C THR A 103 0.03 -11.86 0.46
N ALA A 104 -0.10 -12.54 1.61
CA ALA A 104 -1.28 -12.42 2.47
C ALA A 104 -1.46 -10.99 2.98
N GLU A 105 -0.38 -10.33 3.41
CA GLU A 105 -0.43 -8.96 3.92
C GLU A 105 -0.84 -7.93 2.85
N VAL A 106 -0.27 -8.04 1.64
CA VAL A 106 -0.67 -7.19 0.51
C VAL A 106 -2.14 -7.39 0.16
N HIS A 107 -2.62 -8.64 0.14
CA HIS A 107 -4.04 -8.92 -0.10
C HIS A 107 -4.93 -8.34 1.01
N ARG A 108 -4.54 -8.51 2.29
CA ARG A 108 -5.25 -7.96 3.44
C ARG A 108 -5.40 -6.44 3.34
N LEU A 109 -4.31 -5.72 3.09
CA LEU A 109 -4.31 -4.26 2.98
C LEU A 109 -5.12 -3.78 1.77
N ARG A 110 -5.02 -4.48 0.63
CA ARG A 110 -5.79 -4.15 -0.56
C ARG A 110 -7.29 -4.30 -0.33
N THR A 111 -7.71 -5.41 0.29
CA THR A 111 -9.10 -5.65 0.65
C THR A 111 -9.61 -4.60 1.62
N LEU A 112 -8.84 -4.29 2.67
CA LEU A 112 -9.23 -3.30 3.66
C LEU A 112 -9.37 -1.90 3.06
N ARG A 113 -8.44 -1.50 2.17
CA ARG A 113 -8.55 -0.24 1.42
C ARG A 113 -9.78 -0.21 0.53
N GLU A 114 -10.05 -1.29 -0.21
CA GLU A 114 -11.20 -1.33 -1.11
C GLU A 114 -12.53 -1.24 -0.33
N GLN A 115 -12.64 -1.99 0.76
CA GLN A 115 -13.79 -1.88 1.68
C GLN A 115 -13.96 -0.46 2.20
N HIS A 116 -12.87 0.17 2.64
CA HIS A 116 -12.88 1.55 3.12
C HIS A 116 -13.31 2.56 2.04
N ARG A 117 -12.88 2.39 0.80
CA ARG A 117 -13.31 3.24 -0.33
C ARG A 117 -14.79 3.10 -0.65
N LEU A 118 -15.33 1.90 -0.50
CA LEU A 118 -16.74 1.62 -0.81
C LEU A 118 -17.69 2.23 0.22
N THR A 119 -17.35 2.15 1.52
CA THR A 119 -18.29 2.47 2.60
C THR A 119 -17.77 3.44 3.65
N GLY A 120 -16.45 3.57 3.82
CA GLY A 120 -15.81 4.33 4.89
C GLY A 120 -15.60 5.82 4.60
N ILE A 121 -15.93 6.29 3.39
CA ILE A 121 -15.82 7.70 3.00
C ILE A 121 -17.21 8.25 2.66
N PRO A 122 -17.78 9.14 3.49
CA PRO A 122 -19.05 9.81 3.19
C PRO A 122 -19.03 10.55 1.84
N ARG A 123 -20.14 10.41 1.10
CA ARG A 123 -20.38 11.16 -0.14
C ARG A 123 -21.12 12.45 0.20
N LEU A 124 -20.42 13.57 0.08
CA LEU A 124 -21.04 14.88 0.25
C LEU A 124 -21.71 15.33 -1.05
N PRO A 125 -22.85 16.04 -0.96
CA PRO A 125 -23.43 16.72 -2.12
C PRO A 125 -22.40 17.64 -2.78
N ARG A 126 -22.43 17.71 -4.11
CA ARG A 126 -21.64 18.68 -4.84
C ARG A 126 -22.28 20.06 -4.66
N GLU A 127 -21.54 21.02 -4.12
CA GLU A 127 -21.94 22.42 -4.15
C GLU A 127 -21.97 22.89 -5.62
N VAL A 128 -23.15 23.26 -6.10
CA VAL A 128 -23.34 23.90 -7.41
C VAL A 128 -23.28 25.40 -7.16
N PRO A 129 -22.39 26.15 -7.83
CA PRO A 129 -22.35 27.60 -7.68
C PRO A 129 -23.72 28.17 -8.07
N ALA A 130 -24.31 28.98 -7.20
CA ALA A 130 -25.54 29.69 -7.50
C ALA A 130 -25.34 30.50 -8.78
N HIS A 131 -26.26 30.38 -9.74
CA HIS A 131 -26.20 31.14 -10.98
C HIS A 131 -26.04 32.62 -10.66
N VAL A 132 -24.93 33.20 -11.11
CA VAL A 132 -24.73 34.65 -11.10
C VAL A 132 -25.79 35.23 -12.03
N LYS A 133 -26.72 36.01 -11.47
CA LYS A 133 -27.72 36.77 -12.24
C LYS A 133 -27.07 37.95 -12.95
#